data_AF-A0A940PS59-F1
#
_entry.id   AF-A0A940PS59-F1
#
_cell.length_a   1.000
_cell.length_b   1.000
_cell.length_c   1.000
_cell.angle_alpha   90.00
_cell.angle_beta   90.00
_cell.angle_gamma   90.00
#
_symmetry.space_group_name_H-M   'P 1'
#
loop_
_entity.id
_entity.type
_entity.pdbx_description
1 polymer ?
#
loop_
_entity_poly.entity_id
_entity_poly.type
_entity_poly.pdbx_seq_one_letter_code
_entity_poly.pdbx_strand_id
1 'polypeptide(L)'
;MCKYRTTGTDEETGLKTVTCIGLSTSHASSTEVGVPSTVYYNNEHYLVTSIGNAAFNGNKNLTKVILSKGLQSIASAAFGACSNLKEVYLP
;
A
#
# COMPACT_ATOMS: atom_id res chain seq x y z
N MET A 1 -7.66 -2.12 -5.84
CA MET A 1 -7.46 -1.31 -4.62
C MET A 1 -6.69 -2.11 -3.58
N CYS A 2 -5.82 -1.43 -2.80
CA CYS A 2 -5.12 -2.04 -1.66
C CYS A 2 -6.12 -2.55 -0.61
N LYS A 3 -5.79 -3.66 0.04
CA LYS A 3 -6.35 -4.09 1.32
C LYS A 3 -5.55 -3.45 2.44
N TYR A 4 -6.23 -3.13 3.53
CA TYR A 4 -5.63 -2.44 4.66
C TYR A 4 -5.80 -3.21 5.96
N ARG A 5 -4.84 -3.03 6.87
CA ARG A 5 -4.92 -3.47 8.26
C ARG A 5 -4.60 -2.29 9.17
N THR A 6 -5.44 -2.04 10.18
CA THR A 6 -5.20 -1.01 11.19
C THR A 6 -3.92 -1.30 11.98
N THR A 7 -3.11 -0.28 12.21
CA THR A 7 -1.80 -0.42 12.88
C THR A 7 -1.63 0.44 14.12
N GLY A 8 -2.46 1.46 14.31
CA GLY A 8 -2.38 2.32 15.48
C GLY A 8 -2.99 3.69 15.19
N THR A 9 -2.39 4.70 15.81
CA THR A 9 -2.78 6.10 15.68
C THR A 9 -1.50 6.92 15.54
N ASP A 10 -1.52 7.90 14.65
CA ASP A 10 -0.47 8.90 14.51
C ASP A 10 -0.55 9.86 15.71
N GLU A 11 0.54 9.99 16.46
CA GLU A 11 0.56 10.76 17.70
C GLU A 11 0.44 12.28 17.46
N GLU A 12 0.85 12.77 16.29
CA GLU A 12 0.80 14.20 15.95
C GLU A 12 -0.62 14.59 15.51
N THR A 13 -1.21 13.85 14.56
CA THR A 13 -2.51 14.22 13.98
C THR A 13 -3.69 13.57 14.69
N GLY A 14 -3.47 12.57 15.55
CA GLY A 14 -4.51 11.76 16.17
C GLY A 14 -5.29 10.87 15.19
N LEU A 15 -4.85 10.77 13.94
CA LEU A 15 -5.52 9.96 12.92
C LEU A 15 -5.10 8.51 13.07
N LYS A 16 -6.04 7.59 12.87
CA LYS A 16 -5.73 6.16 12.86
C LYS A 16 -4.84 5.84 11.66
N THR A 17 -3.95 4.85 11.81
CA THR A 17 -3.01 4.44 10.76
C THR A 17 -3.34 3.05 10.24
N VAL A 18 -2.98 2.80 8.98
CA VAL A 18 -3.09 1.49 8.32
C VAL A 18 -1.83 1.12 7.55
N THR A 19 -1.62 -0.18 7.40
CA THR A 19 -0.68 -0.79 6.45
C THR A 19 -1.42 -1.27 5.20
N CYS A 20 -0.92 -0.99 3.99
CA CYS A 20 -1.37 -1.72 2.79
C CYS A 20 -0.76 -3.13 2.81
N ILE A 21 -1.62 -4.16 2.84
CA ILE A 21 -1.24 -5.57 2.94
C ILE A 21 -1.40 -6.33 1.62
N GLY A 22 -1.53 -5.60 0.51
CA GLY A 22 -1.64 -6.16 -0.84
C GLY A 22 -2.94 -5.80 -1.55
N LEU A 23 -3.25 -6.50 -2.64
CA LEU A 23 -4.43 -6.19 -3.45
C LEU A 23 -5.68 -6.95 -3.02
N SER A 24 -6.82 -6.29 -3.21
CA SER A 24 -8.10 -6.98 -3.21
C SER A 24 -8.13 -8.05 -4.30
N THR A 25 -8.83 -9.17 -4.04
CA THR A 25 -9.00 -10.26 -5.02
C THR A 25 -9.68 -9.76 -6.29
N SER A 26 -10.61 -8.80 -6.17
CA SER A 26 -11.25 -8.13 -7.29
C SER A 26 -10.30 -7.25 -8.13
N HIS A 27 -9.07 -7.05 -7.66
CA HIS A 27 -8.05 -6.22 -8.31
C HIS A 27 -6.71 -6.95 -8.43
N ALA A 28 -6.69 -8.28 -8.34
CA ALA A 28 -5.46 -9.07 -8.42
C ALA A 28 -4.77 -8.98 -9.80
N SER A 29 -5.53 -8.60 -10.84
CA SER A 29 -5.04 -8.38 -12.21
C SER A 29 -4.64 -6.93 -12.51
N SER A 30 -4.76 -6.01 -11.55
CA SER A 30 -4.39 -4.61 -11.78
C SER A 30 -2.90 -4.47 -12.13
N THR A 31 -2.62 -3.68 -13.17
CA THR A 31 -1.26 -3.39 -13.65
C THR A 31 -0.65 -2.15 -13.00
N GLU A 32 -1.47 -1.31 -12.37
CA GLU A 32 -1.07 -0.13 -11.62
C GLU A 32 -1.66 -0.18 -10.22
N VAL A 33 -0.86 0.23 -9.23
CA VAL A 33 -1.29 0.37 -7.84
C VAL A 33 -0.89 1.73 -7.30
N GLY A 34 -1.89 2.52 -6.91
CA GLY A 34 -1.71 3.69 -6.06
C GLY A 34 -1.81 3.32 -4.58
N VAL A 35 -0.83 3.76 -3.79
CA VAL A 35 -0.83 3.71 -2.33
C VAL A 35 -1.02 5.15 -1.83
N PRO A 36 -2.28 5.61 -1.68
CA PRO A 36 -2.59 6.99 -1.31
C PRO A 36 -2.20 7.29 0.13
N SER A 37 -2.01 8.56 0.49
CA SER A 37 -1.59 8.95 1.85
C SER A 37 -2.71 8.79 2.87
N THR A 38 -3.96 8.86 2.41
CA THR A 38 -5.15 8.69 3.23
C THR A 38 -6.17 7.80 2.53
N VAL A 39 -6.93 7.03 3.31
CA VAL A 39 -8.01 6.18 2.82
C VAL A 39 -9.22 6.25 3.72
N TYR A 40 -10.40 6.05 3.13
CA TYR A 40 -11.63 5.81 3.88
C TYR A 40 -11.84 4.29 4.01
N TYR A 41 -11.84 3.80 5.23
CA TYR A 41 -11.91 2.37 5.56
C TYR A 41 -12.71 2.21 6.86
N ASN A 42 -13.52 1.16 7.04
CA ASN A 42 -14.31 0.94 8.27
C ASN A 42 -15.07 2.19 8.80
N ASN A 43 -15.64 2.99 7.90
CA ASN A 43 -16.36 4.24 8.20
C ASN A 43 -15.52 5.36 8.85
N GLU A 44 -14.20 5.33 8.70
CA GLU A 44 -13.29 6.36 9.21
C GLU A 44 -12.15 6.65 8.23
N HIS A 45 -11.46 7.78 8.42
CA HIS A 45 -10.26 8.13 7.67
C HIS A 45 -8.99 7.61 8.36
N TYR A 46 -8.12 6.99 7.58
CA TYR A 46 -6.84 6.47 8.03
C TYR A 46 -5.68 7.03 7.22
N LEU A 47 -4.53 7.23 7.87
CA LEU A 47 -3.25 7.48 7.23
C LEU A 47 -2.63 6.14 6.78
N VAL A 48 -2.17 6.07 5.53
CA VAL A 48 -1.41 4.92 5.04
C VAL A 48 0.07 5.18 5.29
N THR A 49 0.60 4.60 6.35
CA THR A 49 1.97 4.85 6.80
C THR A 49 2.95 3.75 6.38
N SER A 50 2.45 2.60 5.92
CA SER A 50 3.31 1.45 5.63
C SER A 50 2.80 0.51 4.54
N ILE A 51 3.74 -0.18 3.90
CA ILE A 51 3.48 -1.34 3.03
C ILE A 51 3.96 -2.60 3.74
N GLY A 52 3.06 -3.58 3.86
CA GLY A 52 3.26 -4.79 4.64
C GLY A 52 4.23 -5.79 4.00
N ASN A 53 4.68 -6.75 4.82
CA ASN A 53 5.55 -7.82 4.36
C ASN A 53 4.89 -8.57 3.20
N ALA A 54 5.64 -8.77 2.12
CA ALA A 54 5.17 -9.48 0.94
C ALA A 54 3.85 -8.96 0.33
N ALA A 55 3.47 -7.70 0.58
CA ALA A 55 2.15 -7.15 0.20
C ALA A 55 1.80 -7.37 -1.29
N PHE A 56 2.76 -7.21 -2.18
CA PHE A 56 2.59 -7.42 -3.62
C PHE A 56 3.46 -8.57 -4.14
N ASN A 57 3.99 -9.42 -3.27
CA ASN A 57 4.94 -10.46 -3.66
C ASN A 57 4.38 -11.38 -4.74
N GLY A 58 5.15 -11.59 -5.80
CA GLY A 58 4.80 -12.46 -6.92
C GLY A 58 3.74 -11.86 -7.85
N ASN A 59 3.36 -10.59 -7.70
CA ASN A 59 2.41 -9.96 -8.61
C ASN A 59 3.07 -9.67 -9.97
N LYS A 60 2.88 -10.61 -10.90
CA LYS A 60 3.39 -10.52 -12.28
C LYS A 60 2.60 -9.57 -13.17
N ASN A 61 1.43 -9.08 -12.75
CA ASN A 61 0.67 -8.10 -13.55
C ASN A 61 1.11 -6.67 -13.26
N LEU A 62 1.64 -6.43 -12.06
CA LEU A 62 2.00 -5.10 -11.60
C LEU A 62 3.17 -4.54 -12.42
N THR A 63 2.93 -3.41 -13.09
CA THR A 63 3.90 -2.69 -13.92
C THR A 63 4.31 -1.35 -13.32
N LYS A 64 3.41 -0.74 -12.53
CA LYS A 64 3.60 0.60 -11.98
C LYS A 64 3.06 0.71 -10.55
N VAL A 65 3.83 1.37 -9.69
CA VAL A 65 3.46 1.69 -8.31
C VAL A 65 3.60 3.19 -8.07
N ILE A 66 2.59 3.79 -7.45
CA ILE A 66 2.60 5.21 -7.09
C ILE A 66 2.52 5.30 -5.56
N LEU A 67 3.59 5.80 -4.94
CA LEU A 67 3.69 6.00 -3.49
C LEU A 67 3.42 7.47 -3.14
N SER A 68 2.88 7.71 -1.95
CA SER A 68 2.48 9.03 -1.47
C SER A 68 3.36 9.50 -0.30
N LYS A 69 3.39 10.82 -0.04
CA LYS A 69 4.37 11.45 0.88
C LYS A 69 4.30 10.99 2.35
N GLY A 70 3.17 10.40 2.76
CA GLY A 70 2.95 9.96 4.13
C GLY A 70 3.46 8.55 4.43
N LEU A 71 4.03 7.86 3.44
CA LEU A 71 4.53 6.51 3.61
C LEU A 71 5.86 6.51 4.36
N GLN A 72 5.89 5.89 5.54
CA GLN A 72 7.04 5.86 6.44
C GLN A 72 7.87 4.59 6.29
N SER A 73 7.26 3.47 5.91
CA SER A 73 7.97 2.18 5.83
C SER A 73 7.47 1.25 4.73
N ILE A 74 8.40 0.46 4.19
CA ILE A 74 8.15 -0.62 3.24
C ILE A 74 8.81 -1.88 3.81
N ALA A 75 8.00 -2.88 4.17
CA ALA A 75 8.50 -4.09 4.80
C ALA A 75 9.18 -5.04 3.80
N SER A 76 9.87 -6.05 4.34
CA SER A 76 10.62 -7.04 3.54
C SER A 76 9.76 -7.68 2.45
N ALA A 77 10.36 -7.82 1.27
CA ALA A 77 9.78 -8.42 0.07
C ALA A 77 8.41 -7.84 -0.34
N ALA A 78 8.06 -6.61 0.06
CA ALA A 78 6.79 -5.97 -0.30
C ALA A 78 6.49 -6.01 -1.81
N PHE A 79 7.53 -5.91 -2.64
CA PHE A 79 7.47 -6.05 -4.11
C PHE A 79 8.35 -7.22 -4.62
N GLY A 80 8.59 -8.22 -3.77
CA GLY A 80 9.38 -9.41 -4.15
C GLY A 80 8.76 -10.12 -5.34
N ALA A 81 9.57 -10.65 -6.26
CA ALA A 81 9.11 -11.40 -7.43
C ALA A 81 8.05 -10.68 -8.33
N CYS A 82 7.88 -9.36 -8.22
CA CYS A 82 7.09 -8.55 -9.15
C CYS A 82 7.82 -8.39 -10.49
N SER A 83 7.90 -9.45 -11.29
CA SER A 83 8.78 -9.53 -12.46
C SER A 83 8.50 -8.51 -13.57
N ASN A 84 7.30 -7.93 -13.59
CA ASN A 84 6.89 -6.94 -14.59
C ASN A 84 6.87 -5.50 -14.05
N LEU A 85 7.26 -5.28 -12.78
CA LEU A 85 7.30 -3.95 -12.19
C LEU A 85 8.43 -3.14 -12.81
N LYS A 86 8.07 -2.07 -13.52
CA LYS A 86 9.01 -1.20 -14.25
C LYS A 86 9.14 0.17 -13.60
N GLU A 87 8.06 0.67 -13.00
CA GLU A 87 8.00 2.04 -12.52
C GLU A 87 7.55 2.10 -11.06
N VAL A 88 8.32 2.82 -10.25
CA VAL A 88 7.94 3.19 -8.88
C VAL A 88 8.07 4.70 -8.75
N TYR A 89 6.95 5.37 -8.59
CA TYR A 89 6.90 6.81 -8.36
C TYR A 89 6.96 7.08 -6.86
N LEU A 90 8.00 7.82 -6.47
CA LEU A 90 8.10 8.47 -5.18
C LEU A 90 7.60 9.92 -5.32
N PRO A 91 6.95 10.47 -4.30
CA PRO A 91 6.46 11.85 -4.29
C PRO A 91 7.58 12.87 -4.27
#